data_AF-A0A1B6HQL1-F1
#
_entry.id   AF-A0A1B6HQL1-F1
#
_cell.length_a   1.000
_cell.length_b   1.000
_cell.length_c   1.000
_cell.angle_alpha   90.00
_cell.angle_beta   90.00
_cell.angle_gamma   90.00
#
_symmetry.space_group_name_H-M   'P 1'
#
loop_
_entity.id
_entity.type
_entity.pdbx_description
1 polymer ?
#
loop_
_entity_poly.entity_id
_entity_poly.type
_entity_poly.pdbx_seq_one_letter_code
_entity_poly.pdbx_strand_id
1 'polypeptide(L)'
;FRYDECGSPEDIALLDFQLMKYGSPACDLVHFLWTSATHEVRRNRLEDLYHIYLDTFNHKLEELGCSERLSYENLKAEIDRFSLMAVFIVGVMQPYKRDPNPLPHKAFLHKDSYNEAKNTYENWYNDDYRNCHFPNLMEALELAGVFGYLDETVK
;
A
#
# COMPACT_ATOMS: atom_id res chain seq x y z
N PHE A 1 -8.06 -1.05 -16.17
CA PHE A 1 -7.02 -1.40 -17.15
C PHE A 1 -7.70 -1.85 -18.43
N ARG A 2 -7.24 -1.38 -19.60
CA ARG A 2 -7.51 -1.99 -20.90
C ARG A 2 -6.40 -2.99 -21.19
N TYR A 3 -6.74 -4.16 -21.72
CA TYR A 3 -5.79 -5.22 -22.05
C TYR A 3 -5.84 -5.50 -23.56
N ASP A 4 -4.69 -5.84 -24.14
CA ASP A 4 -4.57 -6.30 -25.52
C ASP A 4 -5.09 -7.75 -25.68
N GLU A 5 -5.06 -8.26 -26.92
CA GLU A 5 -5.46 -9.63 -27.25
C GLU A 5 -4.58 -10.70 -26.58
N CYS A 6 -3.35 -10.34 -26.17
CA CYS A 6 -2.40 -11.21 -25.47
C CYS A 6 -2.57 -11.17 -23.94
N GLY A 7 -3.46 -10.32 -23.41
CA GLY A 7 -3.68 -10.12 -21.98
C GLY A 7 -2.70 -9.17 -21.31
N SER A 8 -1.92 -8.39 -22.06
CA SER A 8 -1.01 -7.37 -21.52
C SER A 8 -1.76 -6.04 -21.31
N PRO A 9 -1.50 -5.31 -20.20
CA PRO A 9 -2.14 -4.03 -19.96
C PRO A 9 -1.64 -2.96 -20.95
N GLU A 10 -2.55 -2.35 -21.72
CA GLU A 10 -2.25 -1.28 -22.68
C GLU A 10 -2.58 0.12 -22.15
N ASP A 11 -3.58 0.21 -21.26
CA ASP A 11 -4.11 1.51 -20.83
C ASP A 11 -4.65 1.45 -19.41
N ILE A 12 -4.57 2.58 -18.71
CA ILE A 12 -4.98 2.70 -17.31
C ILE A 12 -5.86 3.93 -17.13
N ALA A 13 -6.90 3.79 -16.32
CA ALA A 13 -7.71 4.90 -15.83
C ALA A 13 -7.63 4.89 -14.31
N LEU A 14 -7.10 5.97 -13.74
CA LEU A 14 -7.11 6.17 -12.28
C LEU A 14 -8.49 6.64 -11.86
N LEU A 15 -9.03 6.03 -10.81
CA LEU A 15 -10.34 6.33 -10.24
C LEU A 15 -10.19 6.65 -8.75
N ASP A 16 -11.29 7.07 -8.11
CA ASP A 16 -11.40 7.26 -6.66
C ASP A 16 -10.39 8.24 -6.04
N PHE A 17 -10.44 9.48 -6.51
CA PHE A 17 -9.62 10.59 -6.04
C PHE A 17 -10.01 11.18 -4.66
N GLN A 18 -10.88 10.49 -3.91
CA GLN A 18 -11.45 10.97 -2.64
C GLN A 18 -10.42 11.16 -1.51
N LEU A 19 -9.25 10.54 -1.61
CA LEU A 19 -8.14 10.69 -0.66
C LEU A 19 -6.92 11.39 -1.26
N MET A 20 -7.05 12.01 -2.44
CA MET A 20 -5.96 12.79 -3.03
C MET A 20 -5.56 13.94 -2.12
N LYS A 21 -4.25 14.12 -1.96
CA LYS A 21 -3.66 15.21 -1.20
C LYS A 21 -2.33 15.60 -1.81
N TYR A 22 -1.97 16.88 -1.70
CA TYR A 22 -0.61 17.30 -1.98
C TYR A 22 0.32 16.81 -0.87
N GLY A 23 1.39 16.12 -1.24
CA GLY A 23 2.32 15.54 -0.29
C GLY A 23 3.49 14.86 -0.97
N SER A 24 4.24 14.10 -0.18
CA SER A 24 5.38 13.32 -0.67
C SER A 24 4.91 12.28 -1.70
N PRO A 25 5.54 12.19 -2.88
CA PRO A 25 5.21 11.19 -3.90
C PRO A 25 5.39 9.74 -3.39
N ALA A 26 6.26 9.55 -2.39
CA ALA A 26 6.43 8.28 -1.71
C ALA A 26 5.14 7.78 -1.03
N CYS A 27 4.25 8.69 -0.61
CA CYS A 27 2.99 8.32 0.05
C CYS A 27 2.11 7.47 -0.88
N ASP A 28 1.95 7.91 -2.13
CA ASP A 28 1.14 7.21 -3.13
C ASP A 28 1.78 5.88 -3.51
N LEU A 29 3.11 5.85 -3.65
CA LEU A 29 3.87 4.64 -3.97
C LEU A 29 3.73 3.58 -2.87
N VAL A 30 3.94 3.96 -1.61
CA VAL A 30 3.76 3.06 -0.45
C VAL A 30 2.31 2.59 -0.38
N HIS A 31 1.34 3.50 -0.54
CA HIS A 31 -0.07 3.11 -0.51
C HIS A 31 -0.40 2.08 -1.59
N PHE A 32 0.03 2.30 -2.84
CA PHE A 32 -0.21 1.40 -3.95
C PHE A 32 0.42 0.01 -3.72
N LEU A 33 1.69 -0.04 -3.35
CA LEU A 33 2.44 -1.28 -3.14
C LEU A 33 1.86 -2.12 -1.99
N TRP A 34 1.55 -1.49 -0.87
CA TRP A 34 1.04 -2.21 0.30
C TRP A 34 -0.42 -2.58 0.20
N THR A 35 -1.21 -1.93 -0.65
CA THR A 35 -2.62 -2.30 -0.86
C THR A 35 -2.83 -3.27 -2.00
N SER A 36 -2.03 -3.20 -3.08
CA SER A 36 -2.41 -3.79 -4.38
C SER A 36 -1.37 -4.73 -4.98
N ALA A 37 -0.09 -4.63 -4.59
CA ALA A 37 0.91 -5.57 -5.08
C ALA A 37 0.63 -7.01 -4.58
N THR A 38 1.15 -8.00 -5.29
CA THR A 38 1.16 -9.38 -4.80
C THR A 38 2.24 -9.56 -3.75
N HIS A 39 2.20 -10.67 -3.02
CA HIS A 39 3.28 -11.01 -2.07
C HIS A 39 4.63 -11.16 -2.79
N GLU A 40 4.67 -11.83 -3.94
CA GLU A 40 5.89 -12.01 -4.73
C GLU A 40 6.50 -10.67 -5.16
N VAL A 41 5.68 -9.71 -5.57
CA VAL A 41 6.14 -8.36 -5.93
C VAL A 41 6.71 -7.64 -4.71
N ARG A 42 5.99 -7.65 -3.58
CA ARG A 42 6.50 -7.03 -2.33
C ARG A 42 7.78 -7.67 -1.83
N ARG A 43 7.96 -8.97 -2.05
CA ARG A 43 9.13 -9.70 -1.58
C ARG A 43 10.37 -9.46 -2.45
N ASN A 44 10.18 -9.44 -3.78
CA ASN A 44 11.30 -9.57 -4.70
C ASN A 44 11.52 -8.35 -5.61
N ARG A 45 10.55 -7.44 -5.72
CA ARG A 45 10.54 -6.42 -6.80
C ARG A 45 10.37 -4.97 -6.30
N LEU A 46 10.37 -4.73 -4.99
CA LEU A 46 10.18 -3.37 -4.45
C LEU A 46 11.24 -2.40 -4.95
N GLU A 47 12.52 -2.79 -4.93
CA GLU A 47 13.60 -1.91 -5.37
C GLU A 47 13.51 -1.55 -6.86
N ASP A 48 13.21 -2.54 -7.71
CA ASP A 48 12.97 -2.27 -9.14
C ASP A 48 11.84 -1.25 -9.33
N LEU A 49 10.75 -1.38 -8.56
CA LEU A 49 9.61 -0.47 -8.65
C LEU A 49 9.94 0.92 -8.12
N TYR A 50 10.80 1.06 -7.11
CA TYR A 50 11.29 2.35 -6.63
C TYR A 50 12.11 3.07 -7.70
N HIS A 51 13.01 2.35 -8.37
CA HIS A 51 13.78 2.91 -9.48
C HIS A 51 12.90 3.29 -10.67
N ILE A 52 11.98 2.41 -11.10
CA ILE A 52 11.03 2.71 -12.18
C ILE A 52 10.21 3.96 -11.85
N TYR A 53 9.71 4.07 -10.60
CA TYR A 53 8.97 5.24 -10.15
C TYR A 53 9.83 6.51 -10.19
N LEU A 54 11.04 6.45 -9.65
CA LEU A 54 11.98 7.58 -9.59
C LEU A 54 12.32 8.11 -10.99
N ASP A 55 12.68 7.21 -11.90
CA ASP A 55 13.05 7.54 -13.28
C ASP A 55 11.87 8.16 -14.02
N THR A 56 10.69 7.54 -13.90
CA THR A 56 9.45 8.06 -14.51
C THR A 56 9.09 9.43 -13.95
N PHE A 57 9.15 9.61 -12.63
CA PHE A 57 8.82 10.87 -11.96
C PHE A 57 9.75 12.00 -12.40
N ASN A 58 11.06 11.76 -12.39
CA ASN A 58 12.05 12.75 -12.82
C ASN A 58 11.95 13.08 -14.31
N HIS A 59 11.66 12.08 -15.16
CA HIS A 59 11.42 12.31 -16.58
C HIS A 59 10.18 13.19 -16.80
N LYS A 60 9.10 12.96 -16.06
CA LYS A 60 7.90 13.80 -16.13
C LYS A 60 8.12 15.22 -15.62
N LEU A 61 8.94 15.40 -14.58
CA LEU A 61 9.37 16.75 -14.17
C LEU A 61 10.12 17.47 -15.29
N GLU A 62 10.98 16.75 -16.03
CA GLU A 62 11.70 17.33 -17.17
C GLU A 62 10.78 17.73 -18.32
N GLU A 63 9.85 16.87 -18.72
CA GLU A 63 8.84 17.18 -19.75
C GLU A 63 8.01 18.43 -19.40
N LEU A 64 7.78 18.66 -18.11
CA LEU A 64 7.04 19.81 -17.59
C LEU A 64 7.91 21.07 -17.40
N GLY A 65 9.22 20.99 -17.67
CA GLY A 65 10.16 22.11 -17.53
C GLY A 65 10.60 22.40 -16.09
N CYS A 66 10.41 21.46 -15.16
CA CYS A 66 10.89 21.57 -13.79
C CYS A 66 12.40 21.25 -13.69
N SER A 67 13.13 22.02 -12.90
CA SER A 67 14.57 21.82 -12.67
C SER A 67 14.84 20.90 -11.48
N GLU A 68 13.85 20.72 -10.61
CA GLU A 68 13.87 19.85 -9.45
C GLU A 68 14.02 18.38 -9.85
N ARG A 69 14.70 17.61 -9.02
CA ARG A 69 14.83 16.16 -9.16
C ARG A 69 14.73 15.51 -7.79
N LEU A 70 14.03 14.38 -7.76
CA LEU A 70 14.00 13.50 -6.60
C LEU A 70 15.23 12.59 -6.68
N SER A 71 16.00 12.48 -5.61
CA SER A 71 17.07 11.48 -5.51
C SER A 71 16.52 10.17 -4.95
N TYR A 72 17.20 9.07 -5.22
CA TYR A 72 16.80 7.78 -4.68
C TYR A 72 16.87 7.74 -3.15
N GLU A 73 17.88 8.37 -2.55
CA GLU A 73 18.05 8.45 -1.10
C GLU A 73 16.89 9.21 -0.44
N ASN A 74 16.47 10.33 -1.03
CA ASN A 74 15.32 11.10 -0.55
C ASN A 74 14.01 10.31 -0.71
N LEU A 75 13.82 9.62 -1.84
CA LEU A 75 12.67 8.75 -2.04
C LEU A 75 12.64 7.63 -0.99
N LYS A 76 13.76 6.94 -0.77
CA LYS A 76 13.85 5.83 0.19
C LYS A 76 13.63 6.31 1.63
N ALA A 77 14.21 7.44 2.01
CA ALA A 77 13.99 8.04 3.32
C ALA A 77 12.50 8.37 3.54
N GLU A 78 11.81 8.91 2.54
CA GLU A 78 10.38 9.18 2.63
C GLU A 78 9.54 7.90 2.67
N ILE A 79 9.88 6.86 1.90
CA ILE A 79 9.25 5.53 1.99
C ILE A 79 9.37 4.99 3.42
N ASP A 80 10.55 5.10 4.03
CA ASP A 80 10.80 4.62 5.39
C ASP A 80 9.99 5.41 6.42
N ARG A 81 9.84 6.72 6.26
CA ARG A 81 8.94 7.55 7.09
C ARG A 81 7.48 7.10 7.03
N PHE A 82 7.06 6.46 5.93
CA PHE A 82 5.73 5.88 5.79
C PHE A 82 5.61 4.42 6.29
N SER A 83 6.63 3.89 6.99
CA SER A 83 6.60 2.57 7.63
C SER A 83 5.36 2.32 8.48
N LEU A 84 4.95 3.30 9.30
CA LEU A 84 3.73 3.17 10.12
C LEU A 84 2.46 3.07 9.26
N MET A 85 2.43 3.75 8.11
CA MET A 85 1.33 3.64 7.15
C MET A 85 1.29 2.24 6.52
N ALA A 86 2.45 1.65 6.20
CA ALA A 86 2.53 0.28 5.69
C ALA A 86 1.96 -0.73 6.71
N VAL A 87 2.34 -0.59 7.99
CA VAL A 87 1.78 -1.41 9.09
C VAL A 87 0.27 -1.22 9.20
N PHE A 88 -0.23 0.02 9.13
CA PHE A 88 -1.66 0.29 9.16
C PHE A 88 -2.40 -0.35 7.98
N ILE A 89 -1.83 -0.27 6.77
CA ILE A 89 -2.42 -0.88 5.57
C ILE A 89 -2.47 -2.42 5.69
N VAL A 90 -1.37 -3.05 6.11
CA VAL A 90 -1.31 -4.51 6.29
C VAL A 90 -2.22 -4.97 7.42
N GLY A 91 -2.22 -4.23 8.52
CA GLY A 91 -3.00 -4.54 9.71
C GLY A 91 -4.49 -4.39 9.47
N VAL A 92 -4.93 -3.26 8.89
CA VAL A 92 -6.35 -2.88 8.82
C VAL A 92 -6.93 -3.02 7.42
N MET A 93 -6.19 -2.62 6.39
CA MET A 93 -6.74 -2.54 5.03
C MET A 93 -6.75 -3.88 4.29
N GLN A 94 -5.64 -4.64 4.35
CA GLN A 94 -5.52 -5.92 3.68
C GLN A 94 -6.60 -6.96 4.05
N PRO A 95 -7.01 -7.12 5.32
CA PRO A 95 -8.08 -8.02 5.70
C PRO A 95 -9.43 -7.62 5.08
N TYR A 96 -9.83 -6.34 5.19
CA TYR A 96 -11.13 -5.91 4.65
C TYR A 96 -11.19 -6.05 3.12
N LYS A 97 -10.08 -5.76 2.41
CA LYS A 97 -10.05 -5.78 0.93
C LYS A 97 -10.32 -7.17 0.35
N ARG A 98 -10.19 -8.21 1.18
CA ARG A 98 -10.45 -9.60 0.80
C ARG A 98 -11.89 -10.04 1.08
N ASP A 99 -12.65 -9.23 1.81
CA ASP A 99 -14.08 -9.43 1.96
C ASP A 99 -14.78 -9.07 0.64
N PRO A 100 -15.52 -10.00 0.01
CA PRO A 100 -16.28 -9.69 -1.20
C PRO A 100 -17.48 -8.76 -0.91
N ASN A 101 -17.85 -8.59 0.35
CA ASN A 101 -18.98 -7.74 0.74
C ASN A 101 -18.53 -6.27 0.87
N PRO A 102 -19.43 -5.31 0.57
CA PRO A 102 -19.18 -3.91 0.88
C PRO A 102 -18.89 -3.73 2.37
N LEU A 103 -18.05 -2.74 2.70
CA LEU A 103 -17.76 -2.38 4.07
C LEU A 103 -19.09 -2.16 4.83
N PRO A 104 -19.36 -2.88 5.94
CA PRO A 104 -20.60 -2.73 6.67
C PRO A 104 -20.58 -1.41 7.46
N HIS A 105 -20.85 -0.29 6.79
CA HIS A 105 -20.76 1.05 7.35
C HIS A 105 -21.58 1.20 8.65
N LYS A 106 -22.72 0.51 8.75
CA LYS A 106 -23.56 0.53 9.95
C LYS A 106 -22.84 -0.06 11.17
N ALA A 107 -22.08 -1.13 10.97
CA ALA A 107 -21.32 -1.78 12.03
C ALA A 107 -20.30 -0.82 12.66
N PHE A 108 -19.70 0.06 11.86
CA PHE A 108 -18.58 0.92 12.28
C PHE A 108 -18.98 2.36 12.61
N LEU A 109 -20.13 2.85 12.12
CA LEU A 109 -20.56 4.25 12.33
C LEU A 109 -21.60 4.42 13.45
N HIS A 110 -22.18 3.33 13.96
CA HIS A 110 -23.13 3.37 15.07
C HIS A 110 -22.52 2.81 16.38
N LYS A 111 -22.67 3.56 17.48
CA LYS A 111 -22.13 3.19 18.80
C LYS A 111 -22.67 1.86 19.34
N ASP A 112 -23.90 1.50 18.98
CA ASP A 112 -24.58 0.31 19.51
C ASP A 112 -24.26 -0.97 18.71
N SER A 113 -23.44 -0.87 17.66
CA SER A 113 -23.10 -1.98 16.75
C SER A 113 -21.80 -2.70 17.12
N TYR A 114 -21.33 -2.61 18.38
CA TYR A 114 -20.07 -3.22 18.80
C TYR A 114 -19.95 -4.71 18.43
N ASN A 115 -21.00 -5.50 18.69
CA ASN A 115 -20.99 -6.94 18.37
C ASN A 115 -20.91 -7.19 16.86
N GLU A 116 -21.55 -6.36 16.04
CA GLU A 116 -21.50 -6.45 14.58
C GLU A 116 -20.11 -6.09 14.05
N ALA A 117 -19.50 -5.01 14.58
CA ALA A 117 -18.13 -4.64 14.27
C ALA A 117 -17.14 -5.73 14.68
N LYS A 118 -17.32 -6.30 15.89
CA LYS A 118 -16.48 -7.39 16.40
C LYS A 118 -16.58 -8.62 15.50
N ASN A 119 -17.78 -9.07 15.16
CA ASN A 119 -17.99 -10.20 14.27
C ASN A 119 -17.37 -9.95 12.88
N THR A 120 -17.45 -8.71 12.38
CA THR A 120 -16.83 -8.31 11.11
C THR A 120 -15.31 -8.48 11.17
N TYR A 121 -14.66 -7.99 12.23
CA TYR A 121 -13.23 -8.20 12.42
C TYR A 121 -12.87 -9.68 12.57
N GLU A 122 -13.64 -10.46 13.34
CA GLU A 122 -13.40 -11.90 13.48
C GLU A 122 -13.48 -12.64 12.14
N ASN A 123 -14.39 -12.22 11.26
CA ASN A 123 -14.49 -12.76 9.91
C ASN A 123 -13.31 -12.35 9.01
N TRP A 124 -12.86 -11.09 9.07
CA TRP A 124 -11.72 -10.61 8.30
C TRP A 124 -10.40 -11.26 8.72
N TYR A 125 -10.21 -11.44 10.03
CA TYR A 125 -9.05 -12.15 10.59
C TYR A 125 -9.42 -13.60 10.92
N ASN A 126 -10.08 -14.31 10.01
CA ASN A 126 -10.33 -15.73 10.17
C ASN A 126 -9.01 -16.55 10.12
N ASP A 127 -9.10 -17.85 10.38
CA ASP A 127 -7.93 -18.73 10.43
C ASP A 127 -7.20 -18.83 9.08
N ASP A 128 -7.91 -18.74 7.95
CA ASP A 128 -7.28 -18.70 6.63
C ASP A 128 -6.40 -17.46 6.46
N TYR A 129 -6.93 -16.27 6.78
CA TYR A 129 -6.14 -15.03 6.73
C TYR A 129 -4.91 -15.10 7.64
N ARG A 130 -5.11 -15.53 8.90
CA ARG A 130 -4.04 -15.60 9.91
C ARG A 130 -2.93 -16.57 9.52
N ASN A 131 -3.26 -17.69 8.88
CA ASN A 131 -2.29 -18.74 8.57
C ASN A 131 -1.69 -18.62 7.17
N CYS A 132 -2.43 -18.09 6.19
CA CYS A 132 -2.03 -18.11 4.78
C CYS A 132 -1.70 -16.73 4.19
N HIS A 133 -2.13 -15.63 4.83
CA HIS A 133 -1.96 -14.29 4.27
C HIS A 133 -1.16 -13.36 5.16
N PHE A 134 -1.48 -13.34 6.46
CA PHE A 134 -0.80 -12.49 7.42
C PHE A 134 0.72 -12.75 7.49
N PRO A 135 1.22 -14.01 7.52
CA PRO A 135 2.67 -14.25 7.60
C PRO A 135 3.43 -13.71 6.39
N ASN A 136 2.85 -13.83 5.19
CA ASN A 136 3.42 -13.32 3.95
C ASN A 136 3.52 -11.78 3.96
N LEU A 137 2.51 -11.09 4.50
CA LEU A 137 2.54 -9.64 4.64
C LEU A 137 3.55 -9.20 5.70
N MET A 138 3.67 -9.93 6.81
CA MET A 138 4.66 -9.66 7.86
C MET A 138 6.09 -9.88 7.37
N GLU A 139 6.35 -10.97 6.63
CA GLU A 139 7.64 -11.20 5.97
C GLU A 139 8.00 -10.05 5.04
N ALA A 140 7.05 -9.58 4.22
CA ALA A 140 7.28 -8.46 3.32
C ALA A 140 7.64 -7.16 4.08
N LEU A 141 6.95 -6.86 5.20
CA LEU A 141 7.25 -5.68 6.02
C LEU A 141 8.66 -5.77 6.63
N GLU A 142 9.05 -6.95 7.13
CA GLU A 142 10.39 -7.21 7.66
C GLU A 142 11.46 -7.00 6.58
N LEU A 143 11.30 -7.62 5.41
CA LEU A 143 12.24 -7.50 4.30
C LEU A 143 12.35 -6.07 3.76
N ALA A 144 11.27 -5.29 3.84
CA ALA A 144 11.28 -3.88 3.47
C ALA A 144 11.95 -2.96 4.52
N GLY A 145 12.37 -3.51 5.68
CA GLY A 145 13.02 -2.76 6.75
C GLY A 145 12.07 -1.94 7.63
N VAL A 146 10.75 -2.18 7.51
CA VAL A 146 9.72 -1.39 8.21
C VAL A 146 9.88 -1.45 9.72
N PHE A 147 10.08 -2.64 10.27
CA PHE A 147 10.20 -2.81 11.72
C PHE A 147 11.51 -2.23 12.26
N GLY A 148 12.63 -2.40 11.54
CA GLY A 148 13.91 -1.80 11.89
C GLY A 148 13.83 -0.27 11.97
N TYR A 149 13.19 0.37 10.99
CA TYR A 149 12.97 1.82 11.04
C TYR A 149 12.12 2.27 12.23
N LEU A 150 11.04 1.54 12.53
CA LEU A 150 10.14 1.88 13.64
C LEU A 150 10.83 1.73 15.01
N ASP A 151 11.66 0.70 15.19
CA ASP A 151 12.43 0.47 16.42
C ASP A 151 13.45 1.58 16.71
N GLU A 152 13.98 2.20 15.65
CA GLU A 152 14.89 3.35 15.77
C GLU A 152 14.14 4.65 16.08
N THR A 153 12.93 4.82 15.56
CA THR A 153 12.20 6.10 15.57
C THR A 153 11.22 6.27 16.73
N VAL A 154 10.72 5.17 17.33
CA VAL A 154 9.65 5.19 18.36
C VAL A 154 10.18 5.08 19.80
N LYS A 155 11.50 5.23 20.01
CA LYS A 155 12.10 5.37 21.36
C LYS A 155 11.89 6.75 21.95
#